data_AF-A0A937R683-F1
#
_entry.id   AF-A0A937R683-F1
#
_cell.length_a   1.000
_cell.length_b   1.000
_cell.length_c   1.000
_cell.angle_alpha   90.00
_cell.angle_beta   90.00
_cell.angle_gamma   90.00
#
_symmetry.space_group_name_H-M   'P 1'
#
loop_
_entity.id
_entity.type
_entity.pdbx_description
1 polymer ?
#
loop_
_entity_poly.entity_id
_entity_poly.type
_entity_poly.pdbx_seq_one_letter_code
_entity_poly.pdbx_strand_id
1 'polypeptide(L)' 'MDIPRKFGIGVTMIIPGFVLGGLVWALLGSLSAALGWLAVLGVEIVMVIILVRIITGKFLTAGQKA' A
#
# COMPACT_ATOMS: atom_id res chain seq x y z
N MET A 1 -5.46 12.51 -14.57
CA MET A 1 -6.64 11.95 -13.86
C MET A 1 -7.37 13.07 -13.15
N ASP A 2 -8.69 13.10 -13.32
CA ASP A 2 -9.60 13.99 -12.58
C ASP A 2 -9.59 13.68 -11.07
N ILE A 3 -9.97 14.68 -10.27
CA ILE A 3 -9.95 14.61 -8.81
C ILE A 3 -10.87 13.50 -8.26
N PRO A 4 -12.13 13.35 -8.73
CA PRO A 4 -13.02 12.28 -8.27
C PRO A 4 -12.42 10.88 -8.48
N ARG A 5 -11.80 10.62 -9.65
CA ARG A 5 -11.16 9.34 -9.92
C ARG A 5 -9.95 9.08 -9.00
N LYS A 6 -9.13 10.09 -8.71
CA LYS A 6 -8.02 9.95 -7.75
C LYS A 6 -8.51 9.62 -6.35
N PHE A 7 -9.58 10.27 -5.92
CA PHE A 7 -10.21 10.00 -4.63
C PHE A 7 -10.75 8.58 -4.54
N GLY A 8 -11.49 8.13 -5.57
CA GLY A 8 -12.00 6.76 -5.64
C GLY A 8 -10.89 5.70 -5.53
N ILE A 9 -9.75 5.90 -6.23
CA ILE A 9 -8.59 5.01 -6.09
C ILE A 9 -8.01 5.05 -4.68
N GLY A 10 -7.89 6.24 -4.08
CA GLY A 10 -7.43 6.39 -2.71
C GLY A 10 -8.26 5.59 -1.71
N VAL A 11 -9.59 5.73 -1.78
CA VAL A 11 -10.52 4.98 -0.92
C VAL A 11 -10.41 3.47 -1.14
N THR A 12 -10.35 3.01 -2.39
CA THR A 12 -10.19 1.57 -2.69
C THR A 12 -8.85 1.02 -2.18
N MET A 13 -7.78 1.81 -2.18
CA MET A 13 -6.45 1.41 -1.70
C MET A 13 -6.33 1.28 -0.18
N ILE A 14 -7.31 1.79 0.58
CA ILE A 14 -7.41 1.57 2.02
C ILE A 14 -7.57 0.07 2.33
N ILE A 15 -8.40 -0.63 1.56
CA ILE A 15 -8.69 -2.06 1.78
C ILE A 15 -7.41 -2.92 1.71
N PRO A 16 -6.64 -2.92 0.61
CA PRO A 16 -5.41 -3.71 0.55
C PRO A 16 -4.35 -3.22 1.54
N GLY A 17 -4.32 -1.94 1.90
CA GLY A 17 -3.44 -1.42 2.96
C GLY A 17 -3.69 -2.14 4.28
N PHE A 18 -4.93 -2.04 4.78
CA PHE A 18 -5.33 -2.70 6.03
C PHE A 18 -5.23 -4.23 5.98
N VAL A 19 -5.58 -4.87 4.86
CA VAL A 19 -5.49 -6.33 4.72
C VAL A 19 -4.03 -6.79 4.78
N LEU A 20 -3.12 -6.12 4.07
CA LEU A 20 -1.70 -6.47 4.08
C LEU A 20 -1.05 -6.14 5.43
N GLY A 21 -1.40 -5.01 6.05
CA GLY A 21 -0.98 -4.68 7.41
C GLY A 21 -1.44 -5.73 8.43
N GLY A 22 -2.70 -6.15 8.37
CA GLY A 22 -3.24 -7.21 9.23
C GLY A 22 -2.55 -8.56 9.02
N LEU A 23 -2.26 -8.92 7.76
CA LEU A 23 -1.51 -10.13 7.43
C LEU A 23 -0.09 -10.09 8.02
N VAL A 24 0.60 -8.97 7.86
CA VAL A 24 1.97 -8.77 8.37
C VAL A 24 1.98 -8.85 9.90
N TRP A 25 0.99 -8.25 10.57
CA TRP A 25 0.84 -8.36 12.01
C TRP A 25 0.60 -9.82 12.46
N ALA A 26 -0.28 -10.55 11.76
CA ALA A 26 -0.54 -11.96 12.08
C ALA A 26 0.73 -12.84 11.97
N LEU A 27 1.64 -12.50 11.04
CA LEU A 27 2.89 -13.23 10.82
C LEU A 27 4.01 -12.84 11.79
N LEU A 28 4.17 -11.53 12.07
CA LEU A 28 5.35 -11.00 12.78
C LEU A 28 5.04 -10.50 14.19
N GLY A 29 3.78 -10.22 14.51
CA GLY A 29 3.35 -9.73 15.81
C GLY A 29 3.54 -10.73 16.95
N SER A 30 3.51 -12.03 16.66
CA SER A 30 3.76 -13.09 17.66
C SER A 30 5.24 -13.23 18.04
N LEU A 31 6.17 -12.82 17.15
CA LEU A 31 7.61 -12.84 17.40
C LEU A 31 8.05 -11.69 18.32
N SER A 32 7.57 -10.48 18.03
CA SER A 32 7.79 -9.29 18.84
C SER A 32 6.81 -8.21 18.43
N ALA A 33 6.07 -7.67 19.39
CA ALA A 33 5.12 -6.59 19.14
C ALA A 33 5.82 -5.36 18.49
N ALA A 34 7.05 -5.04 18.91
CA ALA A 34 7.79 -3.91 18.35
C ALA A 34 8.17 -4.15 16.88
N LEU A 35 8.68 -5.33 16.55
CA LEU A 35 9.04 -5.69 15.17
C LEU A 35 7.81 -5.83 14.27
N GLY A 36 6.71 -6.37 14.80
CA GLY A 36 5.43 -6.47 14.11
C GLY A 36 4.90 -5.10 13.68
N TRP A 37 4.84 -4.13 14.60
CA TRP A 37 4.37 -2.78 14.28
C TRP A 37 5.28 -2.04 13.29
N LEU A 38 6.60 -2.21 13.41
CA LEU A 38 7.55 -1.64 12.43
C LEU A 38 7.36 -2.25 11.02
N ALA A 39 7.09 -3.55 10.94
CA ALA A 39 6.82 -4.21 9.66
C ALA A 39 5.49 -3.74 9.06
N VAL A 40 4.44 -3.60 9.86
CA VAL A 40 3.15 -3.01 9.43
C VAL A 40 3.35 -1.60 8.90
N LEU A 41 4.10 -0.75 9.61
CA LEU A 41 4.42 0.60 9.16
C LEU A 41 5.16 0.60 7.82
N GLY A 42 6.14 -0.30 7.65
CA GLY A 42 6.86 -0.45 6.40
C GLY A 42 5.94 -0.82 5.23
N VAL A 43 5.00 -1.72 5.46
CA VAL A 43 4.01 -2.14 4.45
C VAL A 43 3.06 -0.99 4.09
N GLU A 44 2.56 -0.24 5.06
CA GLU A 44 1.71 0.93 4.82
C GLU A 44 2.45 2.00 4.00
N ILE A 45 3.74 2.25 4.28
CA ILE A 45 4.57 3.16 3.47
C ILE A 45 4.64 2.68 2.02
N VAL A 46 4.87 1.37 1.79
CA VAL A 46 4.88 0.78 0.43
C VAL A 46 3.52 0.98 -0.25
N MET A 47 2.42 0.77 0.46
CA MET A 47 1.07 0.95 -0.07
C MET A 47 0.77 2.40 -0.47
N VAL A 48 1.21 3.38 0.33
CA VAL A 48 1.12 4.80 -0.01
C VAL A 48 1.95 5.12 -1.25
N ILE A 49 3.17 4.58 -1.37
CA ILE A 49 4.00 4.75 -2.57
C ILE A 49 3.28 4.20 -3.80
N ILE A 50 2.70 3.00 -3.72
CA ILE A 50 1.93 2.40 -4.83
C ILE A 50 0.76 3.30 -5.22
N LEU A 51 -0.03 3.79 -4.25
CA LEU A 51 -1.13 4.72 -4.49
C LEU A 51 -0.67 5.97 -5.24
N VAL A 52 0.43 6.60 -4.80
CA VAL A 52 1.00 7.77 -5.47
C VAL A 52 1.43 7.44 -6.90
N ARG A 53 2.04 6.26 -7.13
CA ARG A 53 2.47 5.83 -8.46
C ARG A 53 1.29 5.58 -9.40
N ILE A 54 0.19 5.04 -8.89
CA ILE A 54 -1.07 4.86 -9.64
C ILE A 54 -1.66 6.23 -10.01
N ILE A 55 -1.84 7.12 -9.02
CA ILE A 55 -2.43 8.45 -9.22
C ILE A 55 -1.60 9.33 -10.17
N THR A 56 -0.28 9.17 -10.16
CA THR A 56 0.64 9.90 -11.05
C THR A 56 0.80 9.25 -12.43
N GLY A 57 0.16 8.09 -12.67
CA GLY A 57 0.26 7.36 -13.94
C GLY A 57 1.62 6.69 -14.20
N LYS A 58 2.55 6.74 -13.23
CA LYS A 58 3.90 6.16 -13.34
C LYS A 58 3.93 4.65 -13.10
N PHE A 59 2.77 4.04 -12.86
CA PHE A 59 2.65 2.59 -12.63
C PHE A 59 2.72 1.79 -13.94
N LEU A 60 2.14 2.31 -15.04
CA LEU A 60 2.09 1.61 -16.34
C LEU A 60 3.37 1.74 -17.17
N THR A 61 4.18 2.78 -16.95
CA THR A 61 5.44 2.99 -17.68
C THR A 61 6.50 1.92 -17.38
N ALA A 62 6.38 1.21 -16.25
CA ALA A 62 7.28 0.11 -15.91
C ALA A 62 6.95 -1.20 -16.65
N GLY A 63 5.67 -1.44 -17.00
CA GLY A 63 5.22 -2.64 -17.70
C GLY A 63 5.26 -2.54 -19.23
N GLN A 64 5.38 -1.33 -19.80
CA GLN A 64 5.44 -1.10 -21.24
C GLN A 64 6.86 -1.12 -21.83
N LYS A 65 7.89 -1.38 -21.01
CA LYS A 65 9.29 -1.53 -21.44
C LYS A 65 9.75 -3.00 -21.53
N ALA A 66 8.81 -3.95 -21.50
CA ALA A 66 9.06 -5.37 -21.71
C ALA A 66 8.70 -5.78 -23.13
#